data_AF-A0A9E4FFU7-F1
#
_entry.id   AF-A0A9E4FFU7-F1
#
_cell.length_a   1.000
_cell.length_b   1.000
_cell.length_c   1.000
_cell.angle_alpha   90.00
_cell.angle_beta   90.00
_cell.angle_gamma   90.00
#
_symmetry.space_group_name_H-M   'P 1'
#
loop_
_entity.id
_entity.type
_entity.pdbx_description
1 polymer ?
#
loop_
_entity_poly.entity_id
_entity_poly.type
_entity_poly.pdbx_seq_one_letter_code
_entity_poly.pdbx_strand_id
1 'polypeptide(L)'
;VVLSAVGAFASPGSKMVKELEETEGFYDDERWQRYVTEIGERLLVHTPERGKKYHFYVLDGAALNAMAMPESHIFISRGLIAYVRSEDELASVIGHEIAHITAKHVRKKRLTDLLGKSIGFLSYVATGRGELSQLSNQLSTVATSG
;
A
#
# COMPACT_ATOMS: atom_id res chain seq x y z
N VAL A 1 -12.39 -10.18 -42.76
CA VAL A 1 -11.32 -9.36 -42.16
C VAL A 1 -11.95 -8.14 -41.52
N VAL A 2 -12.15 -8.13 -40.19
CA VAL A 2 -11.83 -7.02 -39.28
C VAL A 2 -11.79 -7.65 -37.89
N LEU A 3 -10.58 -7.82 -37.38
CA LEU A 3 -10.27 -8.28 -36.04
C LEU A 3 -10.58 -7.10 -35.09
N SER A 4 -11.57 -7.22 -34.21
CA SER A 4 -11.83 -6.23 -33.16
C SER A 4 -10.71 -6.25 -32.14
N ALA A 5 -9.64 -5.55 -32.45
CA ALA A 5 -8.66 -5.08 -31.48
C ALA A 5 -9.35 -4.02 -30.61
N VAL A 6 -9.72 -4.37 -29.37
CA VAL A 6 -9.42 -3.65 -28.11
C VAL A 6 -9.82 -4.61 -26.98
N GLY A 7 -9.04 -5.67 -26.80
CA GLY A 7 -8.80 -6.17 -25.45
C GLY A 7 -7.64 -5.34 -24.92
N ALA A 8 -7.92 -4.22 -24.24
CA ALA A 8 -6.88 -3.47 -23.57
C ALA A 8 -6.13 -4.45 -22.66
N PHE A 9 -4.84 -4.66 -22.92
CA PHE A 9 -4.02 -5.50 -22.06
C PHE A 9 -4.12 -4.92 -20.65
N ALA A 10 -4.81 -5.63 -19.75
CA ALA A 10 -4.90 -5.23 -18.35
C ALA A 10 -3.47 -5.03 -17.83
N SER A 11 -3.15 -3.80 -17.43
CA SER A 11 -1.86 -3.47 -16.87
C SER A 11 -1.60 -4.27 -15.59
N PRO A 12 -0.32 -4.45 -15.19
CA PRO A 12 -0.02 -5.12 -13.92
C PRO A 12 -0.78 -4.50 -12.73
N GLY A 13 -0.93 -3.16 -12.69
CA GLY A 13 -1.71 -2.47 -11.65
C GLY A 13 -3.19 -2.88 -11.67
N SER A 14 -3.85 -2.79 -12.83
CA SER A 14 -5.27 -3.15 -12.97
C SER A 14 -5.58 -4.61 -12.63
N LYS A 15 -4.64 -5.54 -12.87
CA LYS A 15 -4.79 -6.96 -12.50
C LYS A 15 -4.76 -7.13 -10.99
N MET A 16 -3.82 -6.47 -10.31
CA MET A 16 -3.71 -6.54 -8.85
C MET A 16 -4.88 -5.85 -8.14
N VAL A 17 -5.38 -4.74 -8.68
CA VAL A 17 -6.62 -4.11 -8.21
C VAL A 17 -7.77 -5.11 -8.22
N LYS A 18 -7.96 -5.79 -9.36
CA LYS A 18 -9.03 -6.78 -9.53
C LYS A 18 -8.86 -7.98 -8.59
N GLU A 19 -7.64 -8.48 -8.44
CA GLU A 19 -7.35 -9.60 -7.52
C GLU A 19 -7.63 -9.24 -6.06
N LEU A 20 -7.25 -8.04 -5.62
CA LEU A 20 -7.54 -7.57 -4.25
C LEU A 20 -9.04 -7.31 -4.04
N GLU A 21 -9.72 -6.79 -5.05
CA GLU A 21 -11.18 -6.65 -5.03
C GLU A 21 -11.88 -8.02 -4.89
N GLU A 22 -11.40 -9.05 -5.59
CA GLU A 22 -11.97 -10.41 -5.50
C GLU A 22 -11.64 -11.14 -4.19
N THR A 23 -10.48 -10.86 -3.58
CA THR A 23 -9.98 -11.60 -2.40
C THR A 23 -10.28 -10.93 -1.07
N GLU A 24 -10.04 -9.61 -0.96
CA GLU A 24 -10.27 -8.83 0.28
C GLU A 24 -11.51 -7.92 0.19
N GLY A 25 -11.90 -7.53 -1.03
CA GLY A 25 -12.99 -6.58 -1.24
C GLY A 25 -12.62 -5.13 -0.90
N PHE A 26 -13.31 -4.18 -1.52
CA PHE A 26 -13.23 -2.78 -1.09
C PHE A 26 -14.13 -2.53 0.10
N TYR A 27 -13.65 -1.70 1.01
CA TYR A 27 -14.44 -1.29 2.15
C TYR A 27 -15.52 -0.30 1.73
N ASP A 28 -16.78 -0.68 1.96
CA ASP A 28 -17.97 0.07 1.55
C ASP A 28 -18.27 1.25 2.52
N ASP A 29 -17.35 2.20 2.61
CA ASP A 29 -17.56 3.50 3.25
C ASP A 29 -16.83 4.61 2.50
N GLU A 30 -17.60 5.36 1.70
CA GLU A 30 -17.08 6.47 0.89
C GLU A 30 -16.38 7.55 1.72
N ARG A 31 -16.71 7.70 3.01
CA ARG A 31 -16.07 8.71 3.88
C ARG A 31 -14.62 8.33 4.14
N TRP A 32 -14.36 7.05 4.40
CA TRP A 32 -13.00 6.54 4.59
C TRP A 32 -12.20 6.58 3.30
N GLN A 33 -12.82 6.18 2.18
CA GLN A 33 -12.20 6.26 0.86
C GLN A 33 -11.79 7.70 0.51
N ARG A 34 -12.69 8.67 0.74
CA ARG A 34 -12.38 10.10 0.53
C ARG A 34 -11.29 10.58 1.47
N TYR A 35 -11.38 10.27 2.76
CA TYR A 35 -10.43 10.74 3.76
C TYR A 35 -8.99 10.27 3.49
N VAL A 36 -8.81 8.99 3.18
CA VAL A 36 -7.49 8.45 2.81
C VAL A 36 -6.96 9.10 1.54
N THR A 37 -7.84 9.34 0.55
CA THR A 37 -7.47 10.05 -0.69
C THR A 37 -7.01 11.48 -0.39
N GLU A 38 -7.75 12.23 0.44
CA GLU A 38 -7.40 13.60 0.84
C GLU A 38 -6.04 13.68 1.54
N ILE A 39 -5.74 12.74 2.46
CA ILE A 39 -4.43 12.66 3.11
C ILE A 39 -3.35 12.37 2.07
N GLY A 40 -3.56 11.39 1.20
CA GLY A 40 -2.62 11.03 0.14
C GLY A 40 -2.30 12.20 -0.80
N GLU A 41 -3.33 12.90 -1.26
CA GLU A 41 -3.18 14.09 -2.11
C GLU A 41 -2.43 15.22 -1.40
N ARG A 42 -2.74 15.49 -0.12
CA ARG A 42 -2.00 16.46 0.70
C ARG A 42 -0.52 16.09 0.83
N LEU A 43 -0.18 14.81 0.95
CA LEU A 43 1.21 14.36 1.01
C LEU A 43 1.92 14.53 -0.34
N LEU A 44 1.26 14.16 -1.44
CA LEU A 44 1.83 14.19 -2.79
C LEU A 44 2.34 15.57 -3.20
N VAL A 45 1.68 16.66 -2.78
CA VAL A 45 2.08 18.04 -3.12
C VAL A 45 3.48 18.42 -2.60
N HIS A 46 4.01 17.66 -1.64
CA HIS A 46 5.33 17.84 -1.02
C HIS A 46 6.39 16.86 -1.54
N THR A 47 6.07 16.08 -2.58
CA THR A 47 6.97 15.07 -3.16
C THR A 47 7.34 15.39 -4.61
N PRO A 48 8.38 14.76 -5.19
CA PRO A 48 8.66 14.82 -6.63
C PRO A 48 7.54 14.24 -7.51
N GLU A 49 6.56 13.55 -6.93
CA GLU A 49 5.42 12.96 -7.62
C GLU A 49 4.24 13.94 -7.74
N ARG A 50 4.39 15.20 -7.29
CA ARG A 50 3.38 16.24 -7.40
C ARG A 50 2.79 16.32 -8.82
N GLY A 51 1.45 16.31 -8.90
CA GLY A 51 0.72 16.39 -10.17
C GLY A 51 0.58 15.07 -10.92
N LYS A 52 1.18 13.97 -10.42
CA LYS A 52 0.92 12.63 -10.94
C LYS A 52 -0.37 12.07 -10.36
N LYS A 53 -1.04 11.21 -11.14
CA LYS A 53 -2.23 10.51 -10.71
C LYS A 53 -1.85 9.34 -9.81
N TYR A 54 -2.39 9.36 -8.60
CA TYR A 54 -2.33 8.25 -7.63
C TYR A 54 -3.74 7.75 -7.39
N HIS A 55 -3.83 6.48 -7.04
CA HIS A 55 -5.08 5.82 -6.71
C HIS A 55 -4.97 5.23 -5.32
N PHE A 56 -5.81 5.68 -4.40
CA PHE A 56 -5.88 5.14 -3.05
C PHE A 56 -7.10 4.24 -2.93
N TYR A 57 -7.00 3.15 -2.19
CA TYR A 57 -8.10 2.22 -1.97
C TYR A 57 -8.13 1.77 -0.52
N VAL A 58 -9.33 1.66 0.04
CA VAL A 58 -9.54 1.02 1.33
C VAL A 58 -10.05 -0.40 1.13
N LEU A 59 -9.33 -1.39 1.66
CA LEU A 59 -9.71 -2.81 1.61
C LEU A 59 -10.48 -3.21 2.86
N ASP A 60 -11.45 -4.12 2.74
CA ASP A 60 -12.23 -4.66 3.88
C ASP A 60 -11.47 -5.78 4.64
N GLY A 61 -10.15 -5.70 4.67
CA GLY A 61 -9.30 -6.59 5.43
C GLY A 61 -9.10 -6.14 6.89
N ALA A 62 -9.14 -7.09 7.83
CA ALA A 62 -8.80 -6.85 9.25
C ALA A 62 -7.28 -6.83 9.51
N ALA A 63 -6.45 -7.17 8.51
CA ALA A 63 -5.00 -7.10 8.61
C ALA A 63 -4.54 -5.67 8.89
N LEU A 64 -3.36 -5.49 9.50
CA LEU A 64 -2.72 -4.19 9.68
C LEU A 64 -1.75 -3.94 8.54
N ASN A 65 -2.26 -3.55 7.37
CA ASN A 65 -1.49 -3.54 6.14
C ASN A 65 -1.73 -2.28 5.28
N ALA A 66 -0.68 -1.84 4.60
CA ALA A 66 -0.74 -0.91 3.49
C ALA A 66 0.31 -1.31 2.45
N MET A 67 0.00 -1.12 1.17
CA MET A 67 0.90 -1.55 0.09
C MET A 67 0.83 -0.63 -1.12
N ALA A 68 2.01 -0.27 -1.62
CA ALA A 68 2.20 0.35 -2.92
C ALA A 68 2.33 -0.68 -4.06
N MET A 69 1.50 -0.50 -5.08
CA MET A 69 1.44 -1.32 -6.28
C MET A 69 1.89 -0.54 -7.53
N PRO A 70 2.20 -1.25 -8.64
CA PRO A 70 2.54 -0.61 -9.91
C PRO A 70 1.49 0.43 -10.31
N GLU A 71 1.92 1.43 -11.07
CA GLU A 71 1.03 2.48 -11.62
C GLU A 71 0.39 3.38 -10.55
N SER A 72 1.06 3.53 -9.41
CA SER A 72 0.69 4.46 -8.34
C SER A 72 -0.63 4.12 -7.63
N HIS A 73 -0.94 2.83 -7.53
CA HIS A 73 -2.02 2.32 -6.70
C HIS A 73 -1.50 2.06 -5.28
N ILE A 74 -2.20 2.57 -4.26
CA ILE A 74 -1.89 2.36 -2.85
C ILE A 74 -3.14 1.80 -2.18
N PHE A 75 -2.99 0.68 -1.51
CA PHE A 75 -4.07 0.02 -0.77
C PHE A 75 -3.81 0.13 0.71
N ILE A 76 -4.87 0.38 1.47
CA ILE A 76 -4.85 0.54 2.92
C ILE A 76 -5.95 -0.37 3.47
N SER A 77 -5.64 -1.25 4.41
CA SER A 77 -6.65 -2.11 5.02
C SER A 77 -7.47 -1.37 6.08
N ARG A 78 -8.75 -1.73 6.23
CA ARG A 78 -9.60 -1.24 7.31
C ARG A 78 -8.99 -1.51 8.69
N GLY A 79 -8.37 -2.68 8.89
CA GLY A 79 -7.71 -3.04 10.13
C GLY A 79 -6.62 -2.03 10.52
N LEU A 80 -5.81 -1.56 9.56
CA LEU A 80 -4.80 -0.54 9.80
C LEU A 80 -5.42 0.79 10.23
N ILE A 81 -6.48 1.23 9.53
CA ILE A 81 -7.20 2.48 9.85
C ILE A 81 -7.76 2.42 11.28
N ALA A 82 -8.28 1.27 11.70
CA ALA A 82 -8.80 1.07 13.05
C ALA A 82 -7.70 1.00 14.14
N TYR A 83 -6.46 0.69 13.75
CA TYR A 83 -5.35 0.51 14.68
C TYR A 83 -4.59 1.80 14.98
N VAL A 84 -4.40 2.65 13.96
CA VAL A 84 -3.70 3.94 14.11
C VAL A 84 -4.50 4.87 15.02
N ARG A 85 -3.79 5.68 15.80
CA ARG A 85 -4.38 6.53 16.85
C ARG A 85 -4.52 7.99 16.45
N SER A 86 -3.95 8.37 15.31
CA SER A 86 -3.98 9.74 14.81
C SER A 86 -3.91 9.79 13.28
N GLU A 87 -4.33 10.93 12.71
CA GLU A 87 -4.13 11.23 11.28
C GLU A 87 -2.63 11.20 10.93
N ASP A 88 -1.77 11.71 11.81
CA ASP A 88 -0.32 11.77 11.58
C ASP A 88 0.30 10.37 11.42
N GLU A 89 -0.14 9.39 12.20
CA GLU A 89 0.28 8.00 12.06
C GLU A 89 -0.17 7.41 10.72
N LEU A 90 -1.42 7.63 10.33
CA LEU A 90 -1.96 7.18 9.04
C LEU A 90 -1.21 7.84 7.87
N ALA A 91 -1.00 9.16 7.95
CA ALA A 91 -0.27 9.95 6.97
C ALA A 91 1.19 9.48 6.85
N SER A 92 1.82 9.08 7.96
CA SER A 92 3.18 8.52 7.94
C SER A 92 3.24 7.20 7.17
N VAL A 93 2.26 6.31 7.36
CA VAL A 93 2.18 5.05 6.58
C VAL A 93 1.92 5.33 5.10
N ILE A 94 0.96 6.19 4.78
CA ILE A 94 0.68 6.55 3.38
C ILE A 94 1.91 7.21 2.73
N GLY A 95 2.57 8.12 3.43
CA GLY A 95 3.82 8.76 2.99
C GLY A 95 4.95 7.76 2.76
N HIS A 96 5.03 6.71 3.58
CA HIS A 96 5.98 5.61 3.40
C HIS A 96 5.76 4.89 2.06
N GLU A 97 4.50 4.57 1.75
CA GLU A 97 4.14 3.88 0.51
C GLU A 97 4.32 4.77 -0.73
N ILE A 98 3.99 6.06 -0.65
CA ILE A 98 4.32 7.05 -1.70
C ILE A 98 5.83 7.09 -1.93
N ALA A 99 6.63 7.11 -0.86
CA ALA A 99 8.09 7.07 -0.95
C ALA A 99 8.60 5.76 -1.56
N HIS A 100 7.93 4.62 -1.34
CA HIS A 100 8.25 3.36 -2.03
C HIS A 100 8.07 3.46 -3.55
N ILE A 101 6.97 4.06 -4.02
CA ILE A 101 6.72 4.27 -5.45
C ILE A 101 7.73 5.25 -6.03
N THR A 102 7.88 6.42 -5.38
CA THR A 102 8.87 7.45 -5.77
C THR A 102 10.27 6.85 -5.85
N ALA A 103 10.68 6.11 -4.83
CA ALA A 103 11.99 5.50 -4.80
C ALA A 103 12.16 4.37 -5.82
N LYS A 104 11.11 3.69 -6.29
CA LYS A 104 11.20 2.76 -7.43
C LYS A 104 11.32 3.50 -8.76
N HIS A 105 10.63 4.63 -8.93
CA HIS A 105 10.83 5.53 -10.07
C HIS A 105 12.28 6.06 -10.09
N VAL A 106 12.84 6.38 -8.93
CA VAL A 106 14.24 6.83 -8.78
C VAL A 106 15.23 5.65 -8.86
N ARG A 107 14.86 4.46 -8.36
CA ARG A 107 15.69 3.24 -8.33
C ARG A 107 15.41 2.28 -9.49
N LYS A 108 15.74 2.74 -10.69
CA LYS A 108 16.48 1.87 -11.64
C LYS A 108 17.88 1.43 -11.10
N LYS A 109 18.12 1.53 -9.78
CA LYS A 109 19.31 1.10 -9.04
C LYS A 109 18.91 0.40 -7.71
N ARG A 110 18.93 -0.94 -7.75
CA ARG A 110 18.92 -1.96 -6.66
C ARG A 110 17.60 -2.18 -5.86
N LEU A 111 17.15 -3.44 -5.84
CA LEU A 111 15.76 -3.90 -5.62
C LEU A 111 15.49 -4.58 -4.25
N THR A 112 16.47 -4.79 -3.36
CA THR A 112 16.34 -5.85 -2.34
C THR A 112 15.87 -5.44 -0.92
N ASP A 113 15.60 -4.16 -0.63
CA ASP A 113 15.41 -3.67 0.76
C ASP A 113 13.96 -3.31 1.19
N LEU A 114 12.93 -3.76 0.47
CA LEU A 114 11.61 -3.12 0.54
C LEU A 114 10.55 -3.75 1.46
N LEU A 115 10.59 -5.05 1.76
CA LEU A 115 9.46 -5.72 2.43
C LEU A 115 9.44 -5.60 3.97
N GLY A 116 10.51 -5.11 4.61
CA GLY A 116 10.61 -5.06 6.08
C GLY A 116 10.20 -3.73 6.74
N LYS A 117 9.80 -2.71 5.97
CA LYS A 117 9.77 -1.32 6.47
C LYS A 117 8.40 -0.82 6.97
N SER A 118 7.28 -1.25 6.37
CA SER A 118 5.93 -0.84 6.81
C SER A 118 5.55 -1.45 8.17
N ILE A 119 5.78 -2.75 8.34
CA ILE A 119 5.47 -3.46 9.60
C ILE A 119 6.44 -3.06 10.73
N GLY A 120 7.72 -2.82 10.41
CA GLY A 120 8.72 -2.36 11.38
C GLY A 120 8.43 -0.96 11.94
N PHE A 121 7.89 -0.07 11.10
CA PHE A 121 7.50 1.29 11.52
C PHE A 121 6.28 1.26 12.45
N LEU A 122 5.23 0.52 12.10
CA LEU A 122 4.04 0.38 12.95
C LEU A 122 4.37 -0.22 14.32
N SER A 123 5.22 -1.26 14.36
CA SER A 123 5.70 -1.85 15.61
C SER A 123 6.48 -0.83 16.46
N TYR A 124 7.36 -0.04 15.83
CA TYR A 124 8.13 0.99 16.52
C TYR A 124 7.25 2.07 17.15
N VAL A 125 6.26 2.59 16.41
CA VAL A 125 5.35 3.62 16.93
C VAL A 125 4.47 3.07 18.07
N ALA A 126 3.94 1.87 17.92
CA ALA A 126 3.03 1.31 18.90
C ALA A 126 3.69 0.84 20.20
N THR A 127 4.94 0.35 20.12
CA THR A 127 5.63 -0.28 21.25
C THR A 127 6.82 0.53 21.77
N GLY A 128 7.27 1.55 21.02
CA GLY A 128 8.51 2.29 21.31
C GLY A 128 9.79 1.48 21.10
N ARG A 129 9.69 0.26 20.54
CA ARG A 129 10.82 -0.66 20.33
C ARG A 129 10.82 -1.16 18.89
N GLY A 130 11.95 -0.99 18.21
CA GLY A 130 12.17 -1.53 16.85
C GLY A 130 12.48 -3.02 16.88
N GLU A 131 11.58 -3.85 17.40
CA GLU A 131 11.78 -5.31 17.42
C GLU A 131 11.46 -5.92 16.04
N LEU A 132 12.53 -6.12 15.26
CA LEU A 132 12.54 -6.88 14.00
C LEU A 132 12.47 -8.42 14.21
N SER A 133 12.52 -8.92 15.45
CA SER A 133 12.74 -10.36 15.70
C SER A 133 11.46 -11.21 15.64
N GLN A 134 10.28 -10.65 15.92
CA GLN A 134 9.05 -11.46 15.97
C GLN A 134 8.41 -11.68 14.58
N LEU A 135 8.74 -10.85 13.59
CA LEU A 135 8.23 -11.00 12.23
C LEU A 135 8.96 -12.09 11.42
N SER A 136 10.24 -12.31 11.71
CA SER A 136 11.05 -13.40 11.14
C SER A 136 10.38 -14.77 11.37
N ASN A 137 9.79 -14.97 12.55
CA ASN A 137 9.21 -16.25 12.92
C ASN A 137 7.87 -16.53 12.22
N GLN A 138 7.15 -15.50 11.75
CA GLN A 138 5.92 -15.67 10.97
C GLN A 138 6.18 -15.76 9.46
N LEU A 139 7.19 -15.06 8.92
CA LEU A 139 7.61 -15.24 7.52
C LEU A 139 8.23 -16.62 7.29
N SER A 140 8.98 -17.13 8.26
CA SER A 140 9.62 -18.44 8.15
C SER A 140 8.63 -19.59 8.23
N THR A 141 7.49 -19.45 8.93
CA THR A 141 6.47 -20.52 9.00
C THR A 141 5.71 -20.69 7.68
N VAL A 142 5.46 -19.60 6.94
CA VAL A 142 4.81 -19.64 5.62
C VAL A 142 5.75 -20.18 4.54
N ALA A 143 7.06 -20.00 4.69
CA ALA A 143 8.06 -20.55 3.77
C ALA A 143 8.41 -22.04 4.03
N THR A 144 8.08 -22.59 5.20
CA THR A 144 8.35 -24.00 5.54
C THR A 144 7.14 -24.93 5.48
N SER A 145 5.92 -24.40 5.28
CA SER A 145 4.75 -25.23 4.95
C SER A 145 4.69 -25.43 3.44
N GLY A 146 5.55 -26.31 2.93
CA GLY A 146 5.37 -26.94 1.62
C GLY A 146 4.24 -27.96 1.64
#